data_AF-A0A176FN29-F1
#
_entry.id   AF-A0A176FN29-F1
#
_cell.length_a   1.000
_cell.length_b   1.000
_cell.length_c   1.000
_cell.angle_alpha   90.00
_cell.angle_beta   90.00
_cell.angle_gamma   90.00
#
_symmetry.space_group_name_H-M   'P 1'
#
loop_
_entity.id
_entity.type
_entity.pdbx_description
1 polymer ?
#
loop_
_entity_poly.entity_id
_entity_poly.type
_entity_poly.pdbx_seq_one_letter_code
_entity_poly.pdbx_strand_id
1 'polypeptide(L)'
;MEGLEPVDENEARDIVMELTGANSVDVVPFGTEAGIFQTFGMSSVICGPGSIDQAHKPDEFVSIDQLQQCLDMLDRLGGKLAA
;
A
#
# COMPACT_ATOMS: atom_id res chain seq x y z
N MET A 1 -6.31 -6.60 17.97
CA MET A 1 -5.33 -5.97 17.07
C MET A 1 -5.98 -4.72 16.56
N GLU A 2 -5.33 -3.56 16.68
CA GLU A 2 -5.87 -2.30 16.14
C GLU A 2 -5.84 -2.37 14.61
N GLY A 3 -6.99 -2.13 13.99
CA GLY A 3 -7.09 -2.03 12.53
C GLY A 3 -6.62 -0.67 12.05
N LEU A 4 -6.26 -0.58 10.77
CA LEU A 4 -6.07 0.71 10.12
C LEU A 4 -7.44 1.37 9.93
N GLU A 5 -7.62 2.55 10.52
CA GLU A 5 -8.85 3.34 10.35
C GLU A 5 -8.64 4.41 9.27
N PRO A 6 -9.62 4.65 8.38
CA PRO A 6 -9.59 5.77 7.45
C PRO A 6 -9.54 7.11 8.19
N VAL A 7 -8.67 8.00 7.71
CA VAL A 7 -8.53 9.36 8.21
C VAL A 7 -8.47 10.33 7.04
N ASP A 8 -8.92 11.56 7.26
CA ASP A 8 -8.95 12.60 6.23
C ASP A 8 -7.52 12.95 5.77
N GLU A 9 -6.64 13.22 6.73
CA GLU A 9 -5.23 13.53 6.52
C GLU A 9 -4.37 12.27 6.57
N ASN A 10 -3.77 11.89 5.43
CA ASN A 10 -2.89 10.74 5.34
C ASN A 10 -1.85 10.96 4.23
N GLU A 11 -0.67 11.45 4.63
CA GLU A 11 0.41 11.77 3.69
C GLU A 11 0.90 10.52 2.93
N ALA A 12 0.97 9.37 3.61
CA ALA A 12 1.39 8.11 2.99
C ALA A 12 0.41 7.67 1.88
N ARG A 13 -0.90 7.78 2.13
CA ARG A 13 -1.94 7.55 1.10
C ARG A 13 -1.73 8.47 -0.09
N ASP A 14 -1.57 9.76 0.15
CA ASP A 14 -1.52 10.77 -0.91
C ASP A 14 -0.27 10.60 -1.78
N ILE A 15 0.89 10.31 -1.17
CA ILE A 15 2.12 9.96 -1.87
C ILE A 15 1.92 8.71 -2.74
N VAL A 16 1.35 7.63 -2.19
CA VAL A 16 1.16 6.39 -2.95
C VAL A 16 0.18 6.59 -4.10
N MET A 17 -0.90 7.36 -3.93
CA MET A 17 -1.83 7.70 -5.02
C MET A 17 -1.11 8.44 -6.16
N GLU A 18 -0.27 9.42 -5.84
CA GLU A 18 0.53 10.15 -6.84
C GLU A 18 1.48 9.21 -7.60
N LEU A 19 2.19 8.32 -6.88
CA LEU A 19 3.20 7.44 -7.48
C LEU A 19 2.60 6.32 -8.34
N THR A 20 1.40 5.86 -7.98
CA THR A 20 0.67 4.79 -8.67
C THR A 20 -0.29 5.30 -9.75
N GLY A 21 -0.67 6.59 -9.70
CA GLY A 21 -1.72 7.17 -10.53
C GLY A 21 -3.14 6.77 -10.10
N ALA A 22 -3.30 6.19 -8.91
CA ALA A 22 -4.60 5.84 -8.35
C ALA A 22 -5.38 7.12 -7.96
N ASN A 23 -6.70 7.11 -8.17
CA ASN A 23 -7.59 8.24 -7.86
C ASN A 23 -8.57 7.94 -6.72
N SER A 24 -8.47 6.76 -6.12
CA SER A 24 -9.32 6.30 -5.02
C SER A 24 -8.60 5.25 -4.19
N VAL A 25 -9.09 5.03 -2.98
CA VAL A 25 -8.65 3.99 -2.06
C VAL A 25 -9.86 3.26 -1.50
N ASP A 26 -9.67 2.00 -1.12
CA ASP A 26 -10.69 1.16 -0.51
C ASP A 26 -10.19 0.58 0.81
N VAL A 27 -11.13 0.09 1.62
CA VAL A 27 -10.86 -0.65 2.85
C VAL A 27 -11.29 -2.10 2.71
N VAL A 28 -10.55 -2.99 3.36
CA VAL A 28 -10.82 -4.42 3.37
C VAL A 28 -10.69 -4.98 4.79
N PRO A 29 -11.51 -5.96 5.19
CA PRO A 29 -11.53 -6.49 6.56
C PRO A 29 -10.41 -7.51 6.82
N PHE A 30 -9.17 -7.18 6.43
CA PHE A 30 -7.98 -8.00 6.67
C PHE A 30 -7.08 -7.34 7.72
N GLY A 31 -6.57 -8.14 8.66
CA GLY A 31 -5.64 -7.64 9.65
C GLY A 31 -4.27 -7.37 9.04
N THR A 32 -3.72 -6.18 9.30
CA THR A 32 -2.35 -5.79 8.96
C THR A 32 -1.75 -5.00 10.11
N GLU A 33 -0.44 -4.80 10.11
CA GLU A 33 0.29 -4.02 11.11
C GLU A 33 0.09 -2.50 10.95
N ALA A 34 -0.55 -2.04 9.87
CA ALA A 34 -0.76 -0.61 9.59
C ALA A 34 -1.49 0.13 10.72
N GLY A 35 -2.46 -0.52 11.39
CA GLY A 35 -3.14 0.05 12.54
C GLY A 35 -2.21 0.31 13.72
N ILE A 36 -1.19 -0.53 13.91
CA ILE A 36 -0.18 -0.36 14.96
C ILE A 36 0.70 0.87 14.67
N PHE A 37 1.10 1.07 13.41
CA PHE A 37 1.87 2.27 13.03
C PHE A 37 1.03 3.55 13.18
N GLN A 38 -0.26 3.48 12.83
CA GLN A 38 -1.20 4.57 13.02
C GLN A 38 -1.31 4.99 14.50
N THR A 39 -1.30 4.05 15.44
CA THR A 39 -1.38 4.39 16.87
C THR A 39 -0.09 4.98 17.45
N PHE A 40 1.02 4.89 16.72
CA PHE A 40 2.22 5.68 16.97
C PHE A 40 2.25 7.04 16.26
N GLY A 41 1.13 7.46 15.64
CA GLY A 41 0.99 8.76 14.99
C GLY A 41 1.53 8.82 13.56
N MET A 42 1.77 7.67 12.91
CA MET A 42 2.27 7.62 11.53
C MET A 42 1.12 7.62 10.52
N SER A 43 1.26 8.39 9.45
CA SER A 43 0.44 8.19 8.23
C SER A 43 0.74 6.81 7.65
N SER A 44 -0.30 6.01 7.37
CA SER A 44 -0.16 4.61 6.96
C SER A 44 -1.10 4.25 5.82
N VAL A 45 -0.61 3.49 4.85
CA VAL A 45 -1.38 2.93 3.74
C VAL A 45 -0.83 1.55 3.40
N ILE A 46 -1.68 0.65 2.91
CA ILE A 46 -1.26 -0.64 2.37
C ILE A 46 -1.31 -0.56 0.85
N CYS A 47 -0.20 -0.93 0.20
CA CYS A 47 -0.13 -1.08 -1.25
C CYS A 47 0.87 -2.20 -1.59
N GLY A 48 0.69 -2.84 -2.75
CA GLY A 48 1.62 -3.87 -3.22
C GLY A 48 1.18 -4.48 -4.54
N PRO A 49 2.07 -5.25 -5.20
CA PRO A 49 1.75 -5.97 -6.42
C PRO A 49 0.88 -7.20 -6.13
N GLY A 50 0.24 -7.73 -7.17
CA GLY A 50 -0.60 -8.93 -7.07
C GLY A 50 -2.08 -8.61 -6.93
N SER A 51 -2.84 -9.58 -6.42
CA SER A 51 -4.27 -9.43 -6.12
C SER A 51 -4.62 -10.21 -4.86
N ILE A 52 -5.47 -9.62 -4.02
CA ILE A 52 -5.96 -10.26 -2.81
C ILE A 52 -6.83 -11.50 -3.10
N ASP A 53 -7.43 -11.56 -4.30
CA ASP A 53 -8.25 -12.71 -4.72
C ASP A 53 -7.42 -14.01 -4.84
N GLN A 54 -6.10 -13.88 -5.02
CA GLN A 54 -5.17 -14.98 -5.21
C GLN A 54 -4.31 -15.26 -3.97
N ALA A 55 -4.34 -14.38 -2.96
CA ALA A 55 -3.56 -14.55 -1.73
C ALA A 55 -4.02 -15.78 -0.93
N HIS A 56 -3.07 -16.50 -0.33
CA HIS A 56 -3.29 -17.72 0.46
C HIS A 56 -4.05 -18.84 -0.28
N LYS A 57 -3.87 -18.93 -1.60
CA LYS A 57 -4.38 -20.03 -2.43
C LYS A 57 -3.23 -20.97 -2.82
N PRO A 58 -3.52 -22.26 -3.13
CA PRO A 58 -2.47 -23.20 -3.53
C PRO A 58 -1.66 -22.75 -4.77
N ASP A 59 -2.29 -21.94 -5.63
CA ASP A 59 -1.76 -21.37 -6.86
C ASP A 59 -1.45 -19.87 -6.73
N GLU A 60 -1.22 -19.37 -5.50
CA GLU A 60 -0.82 -17.98 -5.25
C GLU A 60 0.42 -17.59 -6.06
N PHE A 61 0.33 -16.49 -6.80
CA PHE A 61 1.44 -15.93 -7.55
C PHE A 61 1.35 -14.40 -7.65
N VAL A 62 2.49 -13.80 -8.02
CA VAL A 62 2.57 -12.43 -8.52
C VAL A 62 3.30 -12.49 -9.86
N SER A 63 2.75 -11.84 -10.88
CA SER A 63 3.40 -11.83 -12.21
C SER A 63 4.68 -11.00 -12.21
N ILE A 64 5.59 -11.31 -13.13
CA ILE A 64 6.83 -10.54 -13.31
C ILE A 64 6.51 -9.07 -13.63
N ASP A 65 5.49 -8.82 -14.45
CA ASP A 65 5.07 -7.46 -14.80
C ASP A 65 4.53 -6.68 -13.59
N GLN A 66 3.82 -7.34 -12.67
CA GLN A 66 3.38 -6.71 -11.41
C GLN A 66 4.56 -6.42 -10.48
N LEU A 67 5.54 -7.32 -10.41
CA LEU A 67 6.77 -7.07 -9.65
C LEU A 67 7.54 -5.87 -10.22
N GLN A 68 7.66 -5.77 -11.55
CA GLN A 68 8.33 -4.63 -12.18
C GLN A 68 7.61 -3.31 -11.87
N GLN A 69 6.28 -3.27 -11.92
CA GLN A 69 5.50 -2.09 -11.53
C GLN A 69 5.73 -1.68 -10.06
N CYS A 70 5.86 -2.66 -9.16
CA CYS A 70 6.18 -2.39 -7.76
C CYS A 70 7.58 -1.76 -7.61
N LEU A 71 8.58 -2.32 -8.30
CA LEU A 71 9.95 -1.78 -8.28
C LEU A 71 10.00 -0.35 -8.85
N ASP A 72 9.34 -0.11 -9.99
CA ASP A 72 9.26 1.21 -10.60
C ASP A 72 8.61 2.24 -9.64
N MET A 73 7.59 1.84 -8.89
CA MET A 73 6.94 2.69 -7.89
C MET A 73 7.88 2.99 -6.71
N LEU A 74 8.60 1.97 -6.21
CA LEU A 74 9.57 2.13 -5.12
C LEU A 74 10.75 3.03 -5.51
N ASP A 75 11.24 2.94 -6.75
CA ASP A 75 12.29 3.83 -7.25
C ASP A 75 11.81 5.29 -7.30
N ARG A 76 10.58 5.52 -7.74
CA ARG A 76 9.98 6.87 -7.72
C ARG A 76 9.76 7.37 -6.30
N LEU A 77 9.36 6.49 -5.37
CA LEU A 77 9.24 6.83 -3.95
C LEU A 77 10.59 7.28 -3.38
N GLY A 78 11.65 6.52 -3.64
CA GLY A 78 13.00 6.88 -3.24
C GLY A 78 13.42 8.25 -3.79
N GLY A 79 13.14 8.52 -5.07
CA GLY A 79 13.38 9.81 -5.70
C GLY A 79 12.59 10.96 -5.06
N LYS A 80 11.31 10.74 -4.73
CA LYS A 80 10.43 11.74 -4.12
C LYS A 80 10.85 12.09 -2.68
N LEU A 81 11.28 11.11 -1.89
CA LEU A 81 11.69 11.31 -0.49
C LEU A 81 13.11 11.88 -0.34
N ALA A 82 13.94 11.78 -1.39
CA ALA A 82 15.29 12.33 -1.40
C ALA A 82 15.35 13.81 -1.86
N ALA A 83 14.24 14.36 -2.35
CA ALA A 83 14.10 15.75 -2.81
C ALA A 83 13.74 16.69 -1.65
#